data_AF-A0A9D4BFC4-F1
#
_entry.id   AF-A0A9D4BFC4-F1
#
_cell.length_a   1.000
_cell.length_b   1.000
_cell.length_c   1.000
_cell.angle_alpha   90.00
_cell.angle_beta   90.00
_cell.angle_gamma   90.00
#
_symmetry.space_group_name_H-M   'P 1'
#
loop_
_entity.id
_entity.type
_entity.pdbx_description
1 polymer ?
#
loop_
_entity_poly.entity_id
_entity_poly.type
_entity_poly.pdbx_seq_one_letter_code
_entity_poly.pdbx_strand_id
1 'polypeptide(L)'
;MASVTHFIQNELLQSVQLHGYRMMAARCKESGLNVRMEDVRIILLHLDPVGVSLRRPRSIRRRAYYASGPNFIWHFDGYDKLKPFGLCISGCICGFSRRLIWLNVYHTNNNPRVIGGYYLEAVKIKGGCPRFVRGDYGTENGHVRNFQTFFRRDSPDHDRSYIDRASTANQRIESWWGLSETTPYAILDRTVKRPTG
;
A
#
# COMPACT_ATOMS: atom_id res chain seq x y z
N MET A 1 24.17 12.85 29.93
CA MET A 1 24.61 11.86 28.93
C MET A 1 24.86 10.48 29.54
N ALA A 2 25.69 10.34 30.59
CA ALA A 2 26.00 9.04 31.21
C ALA A 2 24.78 8.24 31.75
N SER A 3 23.76 8.92 32.28
CA SER A 3 22.52 8.30 32.76
C SER A 3 21.69 7.68 31.62
N VAL A 4 21.68 8.31 30.43
CA VAL A 4 20.91 7.84 29.26
C VAL A 4 21.59 6.63 28.63
N THR A 5 22.90 6.65 28.48
CA THR A 5 23.67 5.52 27.94
C THR A 5 23.52 4.28 28.82
N HIS A 6 23.57 4.45 30.15
CA HIS A 6 23.37 3.35 31.10
C HIS A 6 21.95 2.77 31.05
N PHE A 7 20.93 3.63 30.94
CA PHE A 7 19.54 3.20 30.75
C PHE A 7 19.37 2.38 29.47
N ILE A 8 19.86 2.88 28.34
CA ILE A 8 19.78 2.19 27.04
C ILE A 8 20.51 0.84 27.09
N GLN A 9 21.68 0.78 27.75
CA GLN A 9 22.44 -0.46 27.87
C GLN A 9 21.71 -1.50 28.72
N ASN A 10 21.09 -1.11 29.84
CA ASN A 10 20.26 -2.02 30.64
C ASN A 10 19.04 -2.52 29.87
N GLU A 11 18.38 -1.65 29.11
CA GLU A 11 17.24 -2.01 28.26
C GLU A 11 17.64 -3.02 27.16
N LEU A 12 18.82 -2.86 26.57
CA LEU A 12 19.35 -3.81 25.58
C LEU A 12 19.70 -5.18 26.20
N LEU A 13 20.10 -5.22 27.47
CA LEU A 13 20.43 -6.46 28.19
C LEU A 13 19.18 -7.20 28.69
N GLN A 14 18.17 -6.47 29.16
CA GLN A 14 16.94 -7.05 29.70
C GLN A 14 15.95 -7.46 28.61
N SER A 15 16.02 -6.84 27.43
CA SER A 15 15.09 -7.14 26.36
C SER A 15 15.67 -8.07 25.29
N VAL A 16 14.99 -9.19 25.08
CA VAL A 16 15.26 -10.12 23.96
C VAL A 16 14.84 -9.50 22.60
N GLN A 17 14.11 -8.39 22.60
CA GLN A 17 13.64 -7.71 21.39
C GLN A 17 14.61 -6.61 20.93
N LEU A 18 14.90 -6.58 19.63
CA LEU A 18 15.73 -5.56 18.98
C LEU A 18 14.99 -4.20 18.90
N HIS A 19 15.09 -3.39 19.96
CA HIS A 19 14.39 -2.11 20.10
C HIS A 19 14.97 -1.00 19.18
N GLY A 20 14.22 -0.60 18.15
CA GLY A 20 14.52 0.56 17.27
C GLY A 20 14.81 1.86 18.04
N TYR A 21 15.62 2.78 17.47
CA TYR A 21 15.95 4.05 18.13
C TYR A 21 14.71 4.89 18.50
N ARG A 22 13.63 4.82 17.70
CA ARG A 22 12.33 5.47 18.01
C ARG A 22 11.67 4.89 19.25
N MET A 23 11.66 3.56 19.36
CA MET A 23 11.08 2.86 20.51
C MET A 23 11.94 3.08 21.76
N MET A 24 13.27 3.08 21.60
CA MET A 24 14.19 3.40 22.69
C MET A 24 14.03 4.85 23.18
N ALA A 25 13.80 5.80 22.27
CA ALA A 25 13.51 7.18 22.64
C ALA A 25 12.17 7.32 23.38
N ALA A 26 11.15 6.54 23.01
CA ALA A 26 9.88 6.48 23.73
C ALA A 26 10.08 5.93 25.16
N ARG A 27 10.83 4.84 25.32
CA ARG A 27 11.16 4.28 26.66
C ARG A 27 11.96 5.24 27.52
N CYS A 28 12.92 5.97 26.93
CA CYS A 28 13.62 7.03 27.65
C CYS A 28 12.64 8.09 28.15
N LYS A 29 11.66 8.49 27.34
CA LYS A 29 10.66 9.47 27.74
C LYS A 29 9.73 8.94 28.84
N GLU A 30 9.33 7.67 28.78
CA GLU A 30 8.54 6.99 29.81
C GLU A 30 9.30 6.87 31.14
N SER A 31 10.62 6.68 31.09
CA SER A 31 11.48 6.69 32.28
C SER A 31 11.87 8.10 32.76
N GLY A 32 11.26 9.15 32.21
CA GLY A 32 11.49 10.54 32.61
C GLY A 32 12.76 11.18 32.03
N LEU A 33 13.45 10.50 31.11
CA LEU A 33 14.63 11.02 30.42
C LEU A 33 14.21 11.81 29.18
N ASN A 34 14.47 13.11 29.19
CA ASN A 34 14.24 13.97 28.02
C ASN A 34 15.47 13.93 27.08
N VAL A 35 15.39 13.13 26.02
CA VAL A 35 16.50 12.87 25.09
C VAL A 35 16.07 13.13 23.66
N ARG A 36 16.94 13.76 22.85
CA ARG A 36 16.67 13.93 21.42
C ARG A 36 16.78 12.58 20.72
N MET A 37 15.89 12.33 19.76
CA MET A 37 15.92 11.09 18.97
C MET A 37 17.28 10.83 18.30
N GLU A 38 17.98 11.89 17.87
CA GLU A 38 19.29 11.78 17.23
C GLU A 38 20.38 11.32 18.20
N ASP A 39 20.33 11.78 19.46
CA ASP A 39 21.29 11.34 20.49
C ASP A 39 21.07 9.85 20.80
N VAL A 40 19.80 9.41 20.92
CA VAL A 40 19.47 7.98 21.08
C VAL A 40 19.97 7.17 19.90
N ARG A 41 19.83 7.67 18.67
CA ARG A 41 20.29 7.01 17.44
C ARG A 41 21.81 6.82 17.44
N ILE A 42 22.57 7.85 17.80
CA ILE A 42 24.05 7.81 17.86
C ILE A 42 24.52 6.86 18.97
N ILE A 43 23.86 6.89 20.14
CA ILE A 43 24.15 6.01 21.26
C ILE A 43 23.87 4.54 20.87
N LEU A 44 22.71 4.26 20.26
CA LEU A 44 22.36 2.91 19.82
C LEU A 44 23.34 2.37 18.78
N LEU A 45 23.83 3.24 17.87
CA LEU A 45 24.81 2.87 16.86
C LEU A 45 26.15 2.45 17.49
N HIS A 46 26.53 3.05 18.62
CA HIS A 46 27.74 2.68 19.35
C HIS A 46 27.55 1.45 20.24
N LEU A 47 26.41 1.33 20.93
CA LEU A 47 26.15 0.25 21.89
C LEU A 47 25.73 -1.06 21.21
N ASP A 48 25.01 -1.00 20.10
CA ASP A 48 24.52 -2.17 19.36
C ASP A 48 24.71 -1.99 17.83
N PRO A 49 25.97 -1.91 17.35
CA PRO A 49 26.23 -1.75 15.91
C PRO A 49 25.71 -2.95 15.11
N VAL A 50 25.75 -4.16 15.68
CA VAL A 50 25.28 -5.39 15.05
C VAL A 50 23.76 -5.36 14.91
N GLY A 51 23.02 -5.13 15.98
CA GLY A 51 21.57 -5.06 15.92
C GLY A 51 21.05 -3.85 15.14
N VAL A 52 21.77 -2.72 15.13
CA VAL A 52 21.49 -1.62 14.19
C VAL A 52 21.73 -2.07 12.75
N SER A 53 22.80 -2.81 12.44
CA SER A 53 23.07 -3.33 11.10
C SER A 53 22.04 -4.36 10.63
N LEU A 54 21.57 -5.22 11.53
CA LEU A 54 20.50 -6.19 11.28
C LEU A 54 19.14 -5.52 11.04
N ARG A 55 18.93 -4.35 11.67
CA ARG A 55 17.73 -3.51 11.51
C ARG A 55 17.83 -2.51 10.37
N ARG A 56 19.03 -2.22 9.85
CA ARG A 56 19.14 -1.44 8.61
C ARG A 56 18.32 -2.20 7.58
N PRO A 57 17.32 -1.55 6.96
CA PRO A 57 16.44 -2.25 6.04
C PRO A 57 17.32 -2.89 4.98
N ARG A 58 17.29 -4.23 4.88
CA ARG A 58 17.70 -4.91 3.65
C ARG A 58 16.99 -4.16 2.54
N SER A 59 17.75 -3.52 1.66
CA SER A 59 17.19 -2.78 0.53
C SER A 59 16.09 -3.64 -0.07
N ILE A 60 14.84 -3.14 -0.03
CA ILE A 60 13.70 -3.88 -0.55
C ILE A 60 14.02 -4.15 -2.01
N ARG A 61 14.37 -5.40 -2.33
CA ARG A 61 14.65 -5.82 -3.71
C ARG A 61 13.32 -5.80 -4.45
N ARG A 62 12.96 -4.63 -4.97
CA ARG A 62 11.72 -4.41 -5.72
C ARG A 62 11.74 -5.35 -6.91
N ARG A 63 10.75 -6.24 -7.01
CA ARG A 63 10.60 -7.11 -8.17
C ARG A 63 10.39 -6.23 -9.41
N ALA A 64 11.10 -6.51 -10.50
CA ALA A 64 10.84 -5.86 -11.76
C ALA A 64 9.42 -6.26 -12.21
N TYR A 65 8.49 -5.30 -12.14
CA TYR A 65 7.10 -5.52 -12.53
C TYR A 65 6.95 -5.17 -14.01
N TYR A 66 6.58 -6.18 -14.82
CA TYR A 66 6.36 -6.03 -16.25
C TYR A 66 4.88 -6.21 -16.59
N ALA A 67 4.33 -5.32 -17.42
CA ALA A 67 3.01 -5.44 -18.00
C ALA A 67 3.12 -5.14 -19.50
N SER A 68 2.50 -5.95 -20.34
CA SER A 68 2.71 -5.92 -21.79
C SER A 68 1.98 -4.79 -22.53
N GLY A 69 1.44 -3.80 -21.80
CA GLY A 69 0.79 -2.62 -22.38
C GLY A 69 -0.38 -2.05 -21.55
N PRO A 70 -0.99 -0.93 -22.00
CA PRO A 70 -2.20 -0.39 -21.39
C PRO A 70 -3.33 -1.44 -21.37
N ASN A 71 -4.16 -1.44 -20.33
CA ASN A 71 -5.25 -2.42 -20.12
C ASN A 71 -4.81 -3.90 -20.12
N PHE A 72 -3.51 -4.19 -20.06
CA PHE A 72 -3.03 -5.56 -19.89
C PHE A 72 -3.45 -6.12 -18.52
N ILE A 73 -3.25 -5.33 -17.46
CA ILE A 73 -3.63 -5.72 -16.11
C ILE A 73 -4.07 -4.51 -15.29
N TRP A 74 -5.20 -4.65 -14.60
CA TRP A 74 -5.70 -3.68 -13.63
C TRP A 74 -5.53 -4.24 -12.22
N HIS A 75 -5.07 -3.40 -11.29
CA HIS A 75 -4.92 -3.74 -9.88
C HIS A 75 -5.91 -2.93 -9.09
N PHE A 76 -6.78 -3.56 -8.32
CA PHE A 76 -7.71 -2.85 -7.45
C PHE A 76 -7.59 -3.35 -6.02
N ASP A 77 -7.91 -2.47 -5.07
CA ASP A 77 -7.70 -2.68 -3.64
C ASP A 77 -8.55 -1.71 -2.81
N GLY A 78 -8.86 -2.14 -1.60
CA GLY A 78 -9.56 -1.37 -0.59
C GLY A 78 -8.59 -0.70 0.38
N TYR A 79 -8.83 0.57 0.67
CA TYR A 79 -8.08 1.33 1.66
C TYR A 79 -8.93 1.56 2.90
N ASP A 80 -8.56 0.85 3.96
CA ASP A 80 -9.33 0.77 5.21
C ASP A 80 -8.80 1.66 6.33
N LYS A 81 -7.77 2.51 6.10
CA LYS A 81 -7.25 3.36 7.20
C LYS A 81 -8.24 4.40 7.70
N LEU A 82 -9.23 4.76 6.87
CA LEU A 82 -10.31 5.69 7.24
C LEU A 82 -11.55 4.98 7.78
N LYS A 83 -11.52 3.65 7.94
CA LYS A 83 -12.61 2.85 8.48
C LYS A 83 -13.08 3.30 9.87
N PRO A 84 -12.21 3.80 10.79
CA PRO A 84 -12.66 4.39 12.05
C PRO A 84 -13.61 5.59 11.89
N PHE A 85 -13.57 6.27 10.75
CA PHE A 85 -14.47 7.38 10.40
C PHE A 85 -15.67 6.92 9.56
N GLY A 86 -15.86 5.61 9.39
CA GLY A 86 -16.93 5.06 8.53
C GLY A 86 -16.69 5.31 7.04
N LEU A 87 -15.44 5.48 6.62
CA LEU A 87 -15.05 5.70 5.23
C LEU A 87 -14.06 4.64 4.78
N CYS A 88 -14.34 3.99 3.66
CA CYS A 88 -13.44 3.11 2.95
C CYS A 88 -13.22 3.69 1.55
N ILE A 89 -12.03 3.52 0.98
CA ILE A 89 -11.73 3.98 -0.38
C ILE A 89 -11.41 2.76 -1.25
N SER A 90 -12.08 2.64 -2.40
CA SER A 90 -11.73 1.65 -3.41
C SER A 90 -10.91 2.34 -4.48
N GLY A 91 -9.69 1.86 -4.71
CA GLY A 91 -8.83 2.32 -5.78
C GLY A 91 -8.65 1.25 -6.84
N CYS A 92 -8.42 1.68 -8.09
CA CYS A 92 -7.87 0.82 -9.12
C CYS A 92 -6.83 1.56 -9.96
N ILE A 93 -5.75 0.88 -10.31
CA ILE A 93 -4.63 1.40 -11.08
C ILE A 93 -4.29 0.49 -12.26
N CYS A 94 -3.96 1.09 -13.40
CA CYS A 94 -3.43 0.37 -14.54
C CYS A 94 -1.99 -0.08 -14.28
N GLY A 95 -1.70 -1.38 -14.37
CA GLY A 95 -0.39 -1.95 -14.09
C GLY A 95 0.73 -1.47 -15.03
N PHE A 96 0.39 -1.03 -16.24
CA PHE A 96 1.35 -0.48 -17.21
C PHE A 96 1.51 1.04 -17.05
N SER A 97 0.43 1.81 -17.24
CA SER A 97 0.49 3.27 -17.29
C SER A 97 0.57 3.93 -15.91
N ARG A 98 0.31 3.18 -14.83
CA ARG A 98 0.17 3.68 -13.45
C ARG A 98 -0.90 4.77 -13.28
N ARG A 99 -1.82 4.90 -14.25
CA ARG A 99 -2.96 5.81 -14.14
C ARG A 99 -4.03 5.15 -13.29
N LEU A 100 -4.67 5.95 -12.43
CA LEU A 100 -5.89 5.54 -11.75
C LEU A 100 -6.98 5.25 -12.79
N ILE A 101 -7.69 4.15 -12.59
CA ILE A 101 -8.85 3.74 -13.35
C ILE A 101 -10.12 4.20 -12.61
N TRP A 102 -10.17 4.01 -11.29
CA TRP A 102 -11.16 4.63 -10.40
C TRP A 102 -10.55 4.90 -9.02
N LEU A 103 -11.20 5.78 -8.25
CA LEU A 103 -10.89 6.07 -6.85
C LEU A 103 -12.16 6.59 -6.17
N ASN A 104 -12.89 5.70 -5.50
CA ASN A 104 -14.23 5.98 -5.01
C ASN A 104 -14.33 5.73 -3.51
N VAL A 105 -14.93 6.67 -2.78
CA VAL A 105 -15.18 6.55 -1.33
C VAL A 105 -16.54 5.89 -1.12
N TYR A 106 -16.62 5.00 -0.13
CA TYR A 106 -17.85 4.32 0.25
C TYR A 106 -17.90 4.07 1.76
N HIS A 107 -19.11 3.91 2.28
CA HIS A 107 -19.33 3.80 3.73
C HIS A 107 -19.38 2.35 4.26
N THR A 108 -19.63 1.36 3.40
CA THR A 108 -19.88 -0.03 3.82
C THR A 108 -18.98 -1.04 3.11
N ASN A 109 -18.12 -1.73 3.88
CA ASN A 109 -17.15 -2.71 3.38
C ASN A 109 -17.70 -4.12 3.09
N ASN A 110 -19.01 -4.27 2.94
CA ASN A 110 -19.64 -5.60 2.83
C ASN A 110 -20.49 -5.79 1.57
N ASN A 111 -20.59 -4.80 0.68
CA ASN A 111 -21.42 -4.96 -0.51
C ASN A 111 -20.56 -5.17 -1.77
N PRO A 112 -20.41 -6.42 -2.27
CA PRO A 112 -19.65 -6.71 -3.48
C PRO A 112 -20.22 -5.99 -4.72
N ARG A 113 -21.50 -5.57 -4.69
CA ARG A 113 -22.14 -4.86 -5.81
C ARG A 113 -21.54 -3.49 -6.04
N VAL A 114 -21.02 -2.84 -4.99
CA VAL A 114 -20.42 -1.51 -5.09
C VAL A 114 -19.13 -1.58 -5.90
N ILE A 115 -18.22 -2.48 -5.53
CA ILE A 115 -16.95 -2.70 -6.25
C ILE A 115 -17.23 -3.21 -7.68
N GLY A 116 -18.20 -4.13 -7.83
CA GLY A 116 -18.66 -4.59 -9.14
C GLY A 116 -19.20 -3.44 -10.02
N GLY A 117 -19.92 -2.48 -9.43
CA GLY A 117 -20.42 -1.30 -10.11
C GLY A 117 -19.31 -0.40 -10.62
N TYR A 118 -18.31 -0.09 -9.78
CA TYR A 118 -17.13 0.68 -10.17
C TYR A 118 -16.36 0.02 -11.31
N TYR A 119 -16.26 -1.31 -11.27
CA TYR A 119 -15.64 -2.07 -12.34
C TYR A 119 -16.38 -1.92 -13.68
N LEU A 120 -17.71 -2.11 -13.68
CA LEU A 120 -18.53 -1.99 -14.88
C LEU A 120 -18.50 -0.57 -15.45
N GLU A 121 -18.57 0.45 -14.59
CA GLU A 121 -18.46 1.85 -14.98
C GLU A 121 -17.10 2.13 -15.63
N ALA A 122 -16.01 1.62 -15.06
CA ALA A 122 -14.68 1.78 -15.61
C ALA A 122 -14.51 1.09 -16.97
N VAL A 123 -15.03 -0.13 -17.13
CA VAL A 123 -15.02 -0.82 -18.43
C VAL A 123 -15.78 -0.02 -19.48
N LYS A 124 -16.94 0.54 -19.11
CA LYS A 124 -17.76 1.40 -19.99
C LYS A 124 -17.01 2.67 -20.40
N ILE A 125 -16.42 3.40 -19.44
CA ILE A 125 -15.67 4.64 -19.69
C ILE A 125 -14.43 4.38 -20.56
N LYS A 126 -13.73 3.26 -20.34
CA LYS A 126 -12.54 2.90 -21.13
C LYS A 126 -12.86 2.30 -22.50
N GLY A 127 -14.13 1.99 -22.76
CA GLY A 127 -14.56 1.34 -24.00
C GLY A 127 -13.97 -0.06 -24.19
N GLY A 128 -13.56 -0.73 -23.11
CA GLY A 128 -12.85 -2.00 -23.20
C GLY A 128 -12.50 -2.61 -21.84
N CYS A 129 -12.43 -3.94 -21.83
CA CYS A 129 -12.14 -4.75 -20.65
C CYS A 129 -10.64 -5.10 -20.58
N PRO A 130 -9.99 -5.03 -19.40
CA PRO A 130 -8.60 -5.44 -19.27
C PRO A 130 -8.41 -6.95 -19.55
N ARG A 131 -7.21 -7.34 -20.01
CA ARG A 131 -6.89 -8.77 -20.21
C ARG A 131 -6.88 -9.52 -18.87
N PHE A 132 -6.31 -8.90 -17.84
CA PHE A 132 -6.25 -9.42 -16.49
C PHE A 132 -6.74 -8.39 -15.45
N VAL A 133 -7.42 -8.87 -14.42
CA VAL A 133 -7.75 -8.09 -13.24
C VAL A 133 -7.09 -8.77 -12.04
N ARG A 134 -6.45 -7.99 -11.17
CA ARG A 134 -5.88 -8.45 -9.92
C ARG A 134 -6.57 -7.74 -8.77
N GLY A 135 -7.02 -8.53 -7.81
CA GLY A 135 -7.55 -8.06 -6.54
C GLY A 135 -7.19 -9.03 -5.44
N ASP A 136 -7.42 -8.58 -4.21
CA ASP A 136 -7.14 -9.36 -3.01
C ASP A 136 -8.14 -10.52 -2.86
N TYR A 137 -7.73 -11.50 -2.05
CA TYR A 137 -8.52 -12.68 -1.76
C TYR A 137 -9.68 -12.28 -0.84
N GLY A 138 -10.87 -12.09 -1.41
CA GLY A 138 -12.05 -11.67 -0.66
C GLY A 138 -13.34 -12.01 -1.40
N THR A 139 -14.39 -12.34 -0.65
CA THR A 139 -15.74 -12.58 -1.17
C THR A 139 -16.36 -11.29 -1.74
N GLU A 140 -15.95 -10.14 -1.22
CA GLU A 140 -16.29 -8.79 -1.70
C GLU A 140 -15.94 -8.56 -3.18
N ASN A 141 -14.99 -9.33 -3.71
CA ASN A 141 -14.51 -9.20 -5.09
C ASN A 141 -15.14 -10.19 -6.07
N GLY A 142 -16.05 -11.05 -5.58
CA GLY A 142 -16.68 -12.11 -6.37
C GLY A 142 -17.41 -11.59 -7.61
N HIS A 143 -18.06 -10.42 -7.54
CA HIS A 143 -18.73 -9.83 -8.70
C HIS A 143 -17.75 -9.37 -9.77
N VAL A 144 -16.62 -8.75 -9.39
CA VAL A 144 -15.58 -8.34 -10.35
C VAL A 144 -15.01 -9.56 -11.06
N ARG A 145 -14.75 -10.65 -10.32
CA ARG A 145 -14.33 -11.94 -10.91
C ARG A 145 -15.34 -12.41 -11.96
N ASN A 146 -16.63 -12.46 -11.60
CA ASN A 146 -17.67 -12.95 -12.50
C ASN A 146 -17.81 -12.08 -13.75
N PHE A 147 -17.79 -10.76 -13.61
CA PHE A 147 -17.83 -9.83 -14.75
C PHE A 147 -16.61 -9.99 -15.64
N GLN A 148 -15.42 -10.11 -15.05
CA GLN A 148 -14.18 -10.28 -15.79
C GLN A 148 -14.19 -11.58 -16.61
N THR A 149 -14.55 -12.70 -15.98
CA THR A 149 -14.67 -13.99 -16.67
C THR A 149 -15.71 -13.91 -17.80
N PHE A 150 -16.86 -13.26 -17.55
CA PHE A 150 -17.90 -13.07 -18.56
C PHE A 150 -17.41 -12.25 -19.76
N PHE A 151 -16.79 -11.09 -19.53
CA PHE A 151 -16.26 -10.25 -20.62
C PHE A 151 -15.10 -10.90 -21.39
N ARG A 152 -14.42 -11.87 -20.78
CA ARG A 152 -13.30 -12.59 -21.38
C ARG A 152 -13.68 -13.98 -21.90
N ARG A 153 -14.96 -14.39 -21.85
CA ARG A 153 -15.43 -15.76 -22.15
C ARG A 153 -14.96 -16.31 -23.51
N ASP A 154 -14.86 -15.44 -24.52
CA ASP A 154 -14.45 -15.81 -25.88
C ASP A 154 -12.92 -15.86 -26.04
N SER A 155 -12.16 -15.66 -24.96
CA SER A 155 -10.70 -15.65 -24.95
C SER A 155 -10.12 -16.91 -24.31
N PRO A 156 -8.96 -17.39 -24.78
CA PRO A 156 -8.31 -18.58 -24.23
C PRO A 156 -7.90 -18.42 -22.77
N ASP A 157 -7.67 -17.18 -22.30
CA ASP A 157 -7.25 -16.89 -20.93
C ASP A 157 -8.42 -16.64 -19.95
N HIS A 158 -9.67 -16.92 -20.32
CA HIS A 158 -10.86 -16.53 -19.53
C HIS A 158 -10.82 -17.04 -18.07
N ASP A 159 -10.45 -18.31 -17.85
CA ASP A 159 -10.35 -18.92 -16.51
C ASP A 159 -9.26 -18.31 -15.63
N ARG A 160 -8.28 -17.63 -16.25
CA ARG A 160 -7.14 -17.00 -15.57
C ARG A 160 -7.18 -15.48 -15.65
N SER A 161 -8.29 -14.94 -16.15
CA SER A 161 -8.46 -13.50 -16.38
C SER A 161 -8.59 -12.71 -15.08
N TYR A 162 -8.99 -13.35 -13.99
CA TYR A 162 -8.92 -12.80 -12.63
C TYR A 162 -7.79 -13.48 -11.86
N ILE A 163 -6.93 -12.68 -11.23
CA ILE A 163 -5.74 -13.14 -10.51
C ILE A 163 -5.90 -12.84 -9.03
N ASP A 164 -6.26 -13.87 -8.27
CA ASP A 164 -6.31 -13.88 -6.82
C ASP A 164 -4.92 -14.21 -6.28
N ARG A 165 -4.27 -13.24 -5.64
CA ARG A 165 -3.02 -13.46 -4.91
C ARG A 165 -3.07 -12.71 -3.58
N ALA A 166 -2.18 -13.08 -2.67
CA ALA A 166 -2.00 -12.37 -1.40
C ALA A 166 -1.74 -10.87 -1.64
N SER A 167 -2.22 -10.02 -0.73
CA SER A 167 -2.07 -8.55 -0.72
C SER A 167 -0.65 -8.08 -1.03
N THR A 168 0.37 -8.80 -0.54
CA THR A 168 1.80 -8.59 -0.84
C THR A 168 2.19 -8.57 -2.33
N ALA A 169 1.31 -9.06 -3.23
CA ALA A 169 1.47 -9.04 -4.68
C ALA A 169 0.74 -7.86 -5.36
N ASN A 170 -0.05 -7.08 -4.62
CA ASN A 170 -0.77 -5.88 -5.03
C ASN A 170 0.09 -4.61 -4.92
N GLN A 171 1.39 -4.78 -5.14
CA GLN A 171 2.42 -3.76 -4.88
C GLN A 171 2.16 -2.41 -5.56
N ARG A 172 1.43 -2.39 -6.69
CA ARG A 172 1.20 -1.18 -7.47
C ARG A 172 0.23 -0.23 -6.78
N ILE A 173 -0.88 -0.75 -6.28
CA ILE A 173 -1.87 0.06 -5.58
C ILE A 173 -1.43 0.35 -4.14
N GLU A 174 -0.78 -0.60 -3.46
CA GLU A 174 -0.14 -0.35 -2.16
C GLU A 174 0.92 0.76 -2.22
N SER A 175 1.76 0.76 -3.27
CA SER A 175 2.74 1.85 -3.48
C SER A 175 2.04 3.19 -3.75
N TRP A 176 0.90 3.17 -4.43
CA TRP A 176 0.12 4.37 -4.70
C TRP A 176 -0.50 4.93 -3.40
N TRP A 177 -1.05 4.07 -2.54
CA TRP A 177 -1.54 4.44 -1.21
C TRP A 177 -0.44 5.14 -0.40
N GLY A 178 0.76 4.55 -0.31
CA GLY A 178 1.89 5.16 0.40
C GLY A 178 2.30 6.54 -0.15
N LEU A 179 2.24 6.73 -1.47
CA LEU A 179 2.51 8.03 -2.10
C LEU A 179 1.44 9.06 -1.72
N SER A 180 0.16 8.67 -1.75
CA SER A 180 -0.97 9.54 -1.42
C SER A 180 -0.93 10.03 0.04
N GLU A 181 -0.48 9.18 0.95
CA GLU A 181 -0.31 9.53 2.37
C GLU A 181 0.84 10.51 2.61
N THR A 182 1.92 10.38 1.84
CA THR A 182 3.13 11.20 2.01
C THR A 182 3.01 12.55 1.30
N THR A 183 2.11 12.67 0.31
CA THR A 183 2.04 13.83 -0.58
C THR A 183 0.62 14.38 -0.69
N PRO A 184 0.17 15.23 0.25
CA PRO A 184 -1.19 15.79 0.24
C PRO A 184 -1.54 16.58 -1.03
N TYR A 185 -0.53 17.09 -1.75
CA TYR A 185 -0.71 18.03 -2.88
C TYR A 185 -0.64 17.39 -4.28
N ALA A 186 -0.29 16.11 -4.42
CA ALA A 186 -0.02 15.51 -5.75
C ALA A 186 -1.28 15.01 -6.48
N ILE A 187 -2.43 14.92 -5.79
CA ILE A 187 -3.65 14.32 -6.35
C ILE A 187 -4.44 15.32 -7.20
N LEU A 188 -4.24 16.63 -7.03
CA LEU A 188 -5.04 17.67 -7.69
C LEU A 188 -4.46 18.19 -9.02
N ASP A 189 -3.22 17.88 -9.37
CA ASP A 189 -2.50 18.63 -10.41
C ASP A 189 -2.38 17.90 -11.78
N ARG A 190 -3.29 16.98 -12.11
CA ARG A 190 -3.23 16.25 -13.41
C ARG A 190 -4.50 16.24 -14.25
N THR A 191 -5.50 17.04 -13.90
CA THR A 191 -6.73 17.17 -14.70
C THR A 191 -7.13 18.61 -14.96
N VAL A 192 -6.22 19.45 -15.46
CA VAL A 192 -6.60 20.64 -16.23
C VAL A 192 -5.56 20.91 -17.32
N LYS A 193 -5.67 20.24 -18.48
CA LYS A 193 -5.26 20.88 -19.74
C LYS A 193 -6.48 21.64 -20.24
N ARG A 194 -6.52 22.95 -20.01
CA ARG A 194 -7.47 23.85 -20.70
C ARG A 194 -7.20 23.77 -22.20
N PRO A 195 -8.21 23.72 -23.08
CA PRO A 195 -8.00 23.91 -24.50
C PRO A 195 -7.52 25.35 -24.72
N THR A 196 -6.36 25.50 -25.37
CA THR A 196 -5.91 26.78 -25.92
C THR A 196 -6.56 26.97 -27.29
N GLY A 197 -7.29 28.07 -27.44
CA GLY A 197 -7.49 28.84 -28.69
C GLY A 197 -7.98 28.09 -29.90
#